data_AF-A0A9X2E812-F1
#
_entry.id   AF-A0A9X2E812-F1
#
_cell.length_a   1.000
_cell.length_b   1.000
_cell.length_c   1.000
_cell.angle_alpha   90.00
_cell.angle_beta   90.00
_cell.angle_gamma   90.00
#
_symmetry.space_group_name_H-M   'P 1'
#
loop_
_entity.id
_entity.type
_entity.pdbx_description
1 polymer ?
#
loop_
_entity_poly.entity_id
_entity_poly.type
_entity_poly.pdbx_seq_one_letter_code
_entity_poly.pdbx_strand_id
1 'polypeptide(L)'
;MAGRGERPRFDIHRDGDGVVTVTMNDRRRFSNVVDESFIAEFASVVSELARSERDIAGVILTSAKSTFCLGADPRTVLCPEPEAQRLLAHRVGVLKAALRRLEALDRPVVAAVSGSALGGGFELALACHHRIAVDAPGVEIGLPEAAMGLLPGAGGVVRTVRLLGADAALREVLVPGTRFRPAAALAVGLVDELAPDRGALIAQARARIAAGRRGLRAGAPVPKRAVPHVDWDMRTPIATVITDIARASAQADPATAEEWETRGLVRVASGERAAAMVDFWYDRQYVAAGGTRPDGSKPGMAHSVSVTGPPPAVAEVVGWAERAGVEVTARSTDPGAELALTTTDREGSAHGPIRLMILTPDAAEILTGASTGDETVGAAFDFLLRARVLPIVVRGPDSVAVRLRLALLAELTAMVESGLSLTELTAAAAAAGFAWAAGTPGPAADANGAAERMIFAVVTATLRCLDTGLLRSPEDADIVSVEGAGFPAHTGGAHRFATRYPGGIAGFRSRAAELTG
;
A
#
# COMPACT_ATOMS: atom_id res chain seq x y z
N MET A 1 2.87 -34.77 13.91
CA MET A 1 4.30 -34.93 14.26
C MET A 1 4.97 -33.59 14.04
N ALA A 2 5.38 -32.88 15.11
CA ALA A 2 6.16 -31.65 14.97
C ALA A 2 7.59 -32.03 14.54
N GLY A 3 8.05 -31.47 13.41
CA GLY A 3 9.39 -31.71 12.89
C GLY A 3 10.44 -31.25 13.90
N ARG A 4 11.20 -32.21 14.45
CA ARG A 4 12.38 -31.93 15.28
C ARG A 4 13.43 -31.28 14.39
N GLY A 5 13.60 -29.96 14.50
CA GLY A 5 14.70 -29.23 13.85
C GLY A 5 14.45 -27.74 13.60
N GLU A 6 13.20 -27.28 13.55
CA GLU A 6 12.92 -25.86 13.31
C GLU A 6 12.98 -25.03 14.59
N ARG A 7 13.74 -23.92 14.55
CA ARG A 7 13.78 -22.96 15.66
C ARG A 7 12.43 -22.22 15.77
N PRO A 8 11.91 -22.02 16.99
CA PRO A 8 10.63 -21.33 17.18
C PRO A 8 10.68 -19.89 16.65
N ARG A 9 9.54 -19.40 16.15
CA ARG A 9 9.35 -18.01 15.69
C ARG A 9 9.14 -17.03 16.85
N PHE A 10 8.90 -17.54 18.06
CA PHE A 10 8.68 -16.74 19.26
C PHE A 10 9.71 -17.11 20.32
N ASP A 11 10.50 -16.13 20.75
CA ASP A 11 11.35 -16.26 21.92
C ASP A 11 10.54 -15.77 23.14
N ILE A 12 10.26 -16.65 24.10
CA ILE A 12 9.46 -16.36 25.30
C ILE A 12 10.40 -16.28 26.50
N HIS A 13 10.40 -15.14 27.18
CA HIS A 13 11.16 -14.94 28.40
C HIS A 13 10.23 -14.53 29.55
N ARG A 14 10.35 -15.19 30.69
CA ARG A 14 9.66 -14.80 31.93
C ARG A 14 10.69 -14.26 32.91
N ASP A 15 10.53 -13.01 33.29
CA ASP A 15 11.41 -12.34 34.22
C ASP A 15 11.03 -12.61 35.68
N GLY A 16 11.93 -12.28 36.61
CA GLY A 16 11.71 -12.46 38.05
C GLY A 16 10.57 -11.62 38.64
N ASP A 17 10.17 -10.55 37.95
CA ASP A 17 9.01 -9.70 38.29
C ASP A 17 7.67 -10.29 37.79
N GLY A 18 7.70 -11.47 37.15
CA GLY A 18 6.54 -12.17 36.63
C GLY A 18 6.05 -11.66 35.27
N VAL A 19 6.72 -10.68 34.66
CA VAL A 19 6.41 -10.22 33.30
C VAL A 19 6.88 -11.27 32.29
N VAL A 20 6.05 -11.55 31.28
CA VAL A 20 6.40 -12.41 30.16
C VAL A 20 6.62 -11.57 28.91
N THR A 21 7.84 -11.61 28.37
CA THR A 21 8.18 -10.99 27.08
C THR A 21 8.08 -12.03 25.97
N VAL A 22 7.14 -11.82 25.04
CA VAL A 22 6.98 -12.59 23.81
C VAL A 22 7.64 -11.82 22.67
N THR A 23 8.75 -12.33 22.17
CA THR A 23 9.53 -11.69 21.10
C THR A 23 9.33 -12.44 19.78
N MET A 24 8.72 -11.77 18.79
CA MET A 24 8.65 -12.26 17.43
C MET A 24 10.02 -12.23 16.77
N ASN A 25 10.50 -13.39 16.31
CA ASN A 25 11.83 -13.55 15.76
C ASN A 25 11.87 -14.71 14.74
N ASP A 26 11.24 -14.54 13.58
CA ASP A 26 11.39 -15.53 12.51
C ASP A 26 12.82 -15.49 11.93
N ARG A 27 13.70 -16.37 12.42
CA ARG A 27 15.12 -16.43 12.04
C ARG A 27 15.34 -16.82 10.57
N ARG A 28 14.29 -17.26 9.86
CA ARG A 28 14.33 -17.61 8.44
C ARG A 28 14.19 -16.40 7.52
N ARG A 29 13.63 -15.30 8.03
CA ARG A 29 13.26 -14.12 7.24
C ARG A 29 13.87 -12.86 7.82
N PHE A 30 14.01 -11.85 6.96
CA PHE A 30 14.45 -10.51 7.38
C PHE A 30 13.40 -9.81 8.25
N SER A 31 12.12 -10.07 8.01
CA SER A 31 10.98 -9.54 8.76
C SER A 31 10.07 -10.66 9.27
N ASN A 32 9.26 -10.35 10.28
CA ASN A 32 8.18 -11.24 10.72
C ASN A 32 6.99 -11.14 9.75
N VAL A 33 6.55 -12.29 9.23
CA VAL A 33 5.41 -12.41 8.31
C VAL A 33 4.35 -13.31 8.94
N VAL A 34 3.09 -12.89 8.85
CA VAL A 34 1.93 -13.62 9.38
C VAL A 34 1.50 -14.71 8.40
N ASP A 35 2.28 -15.80 8.35
CA ASP A 35 1.97 -17.02 7.60
C ASP A 35 1.23 -18.06 8.47
N GLU A 36 0.85 -19.19 7.88
CA GLU A 36 0.14 -20.26 8.59
C GLU A 36 0.90 -20.80 9.81
N SER A 37 2.22 -20.98 9.68
CA SER A 37 3.05 -21.48 10.78
C SER A 37 3.19 -20.44 11.89
N PHE A 38 3.31 -19.14 11.55
CA PHE A 38 3.26 -18.06 12.52
C PHE A 38 1.95 -18.06 13.30
N ILE A 39 0.81 -18.19 12.60
CA ILE A 39 -0.53 -18.21 13.23
C ILE A 39 -0.64 -19.39 14.21
N ALA A 40 -0.23 -20.60 13.79
CA ALA A 40 -0.29 -21.79 14.63
C ALA A 40 0.59 -21.65 15.89
N GLU A 41 1.83 -21.19 15.73
CA GLU A 41 2.74 -20.95 16.86
C GLU A 41 2.20 -19.85 17.78
N PHE A 42 1.74 -18.72 17.23
CA PHE A 42 1.15 -17.63 18.01
C PHE A 42 -0.06 -18.09 18.83
N ALA A 43 -0.96 -18.86 18.22
CA ALA A 43 -2.12 -19.43 18.91
C ALA A 43 -1.71 -20.36 20.07
N SER A 44 -0.62 -21.12 19.91
CA SER A 44 -0.04 -21.94 20.98
C SER A 44 0.52 -21.08 22.12
N VAL A 45 1.31 -20.05 21.79
CA VAL A 45 1.87 -19.11 22.78
C VAL A 45 0.77 -18.44 23.58
N VAL A 46 -0.25 -17.89 22.91
CA VAL A 46 -1.37 -17.24 23.61
C VAL A 46 -2.16 -18.24 24.46
N SER A 47 -2.29 -19.48 24.01
CA SER A 47 -2.94 -20.53 24.80
C SER A 47 -2.17 -20.87 26.08
N GLU A 48 -0.84 -20.89 26.04
CA GLU A 48 0.02 -21.05 27.22
C GLU A 48 -0.04 -19.85 28.16
N LEU A 49 0.00 -18.63 27.64
CA LEU A 49 -0.18 -17.40 28.43
C LEU A 49 -1.50 -17.42 29.19
N ALA A 50 -2.59 -17.79 28.53
CA ALA A 50 -3.90 -17.89 29.16
C ALA A 50 -3.98 -19.01 30.22
N ARG A 51 -3.25 -20.11 30.05
CA ARG A 51 -3.19 -21.19 31.06
C ARG A 51 -2.40 -20.79 32.31
N SER A 52 -1.35 -19.99 32.11
CA SER A 52 -0.44 -19.51 33.17
C SER A 52 -0.78 -18.11 33.67
N GLU A 53 -1.94 -17.58 33.28
CA GLU A 53 -2.37 -16.20 33.51
C GLU A 53 -2.32 -15.77 34.98
N ARG A 54 -2.66 -16.69 35.88
CA ARG A 54 -2.63 -16.42 37.33
C ARG A 54 -1.20 -16.19 37.84
N ASP A 55 -0.21 -16.75 37.17
CA ASP A 55 1.20 -16.74 37.59
C ASP A 55 1.99 -15.58 36.98
N ILE A 56 1.45 -14.88 35.97
CA ILE A 56 2.15 -13.78 35.29
C ILE A 56 1.64 -12.41 35.75
N ALA A 57 2.52 -11.41 35.77
CA ALA A 57 2.17 -10.03 36.08
C ALA A 57 1.58 -9.30 34.87
N GLY A 58 2.02 -9.66 33.66
CA GLY A 58 1.60 -9.10 32.38
C GLY A 58 2.45 -9.61 31.23
N VAL A 59 2.12 -9.18 30.02
CA VAL A 59 2.77 -9.63 28.78
C VAL A 59 3.30 -8.42 28.00
N ILE A 60 4.52 -8.53 27.49
CA ILE A 60 5.07 -7.62 26.48
C ILE A 60 5.15 -8.37 25.15
N LEU A 61 4.48 -7.88 24.12
CA LEU A 61 4.64 -8.37 22.74
C LEU A 61 5.61 -7.45 22.00
N THR A 62 6.73 -7.98 21.52
CA THR A 62 7.77 -7.21 20.83
C THR A 62 8.38 -7.98 19.65
N SER A 63 9.33 -7.37 18.94
CA SER A 63 10.05 -7.99 17.82
C SER A 63 11.55 -7.81 17.95
N ALA A 64 12.29 -8.88 17.62
CA ALA A 64 13.76 -8.86 17.49
C ALA A 64 14.23 -8.31 16.13
N LYS A 65 13.33 -8.13 15.15
CA LYS A 65 13.66 -7.65 13.80
C LYS A 65 13.73 -6.13 13.77
N SER A 66 14.22 -5.54 12.66
CA SER A 66 14.19 -4.08 12.43
C SER A 66 12.76 -3.53 12.35
N THR A 67 11.83 -4.33 11.83
CA THR A 67 10.38 -4.08 11.83
C THR A 67 9.70 -4.80 13.00
N PHE A 68 8.54 -4.32 13.44
CA PHE A 68 7.70 -5.07 14.37
C PHE A 68 7.10 -6.30 13.67
N CYS A 69 6.23 -6.08 12.69
CA CYS A 69 5.66 -7.10 11.80
C CYS A 69 5.00 -6.41 10.59
N LEU A 70 5.19 -6.95 9.39
CA LEU A 70 4.68 -6.36 8.14
C LEU A 70 3.37 -6.99 7.65
N GLY A 71 2.77 -7.88 8.44
CA GLY A 71 1.54 -8.58 8.07
C GLY A 71 1.78 -9.84 7.25
N ALA A 72 0.72 -10.29 6.58
CA ALA A 72 0.76 -11.44 5.68
C ALA A 72 1.32 -11.03 4.31
N ASP A 73 1.89 -11.99 3.58
CA ASP A 73 2.13 -11.83 2.16
C ASP A 73 0.76 -11.73 1.44
N PRO A 74 0.46 -10.64 0.72
CA PRO A 74 -0.83 -10.43 0.06
C PRO A 74 -1.21 -11.56 -0.92
N ARG A 75 -0.24 -12.22 -1.56
CA ARG A 75 -0.51 -13.36 -2.46
C ARG A 75 -1.09 -14.55 -1.73
N THR A 76 -0.73 -14.72 -0.45
CA THR A 76 -1.24 -15.81 0.40
C THR A 76 -2.62 -15.52 0.99
N VAL A 77 -3.13 -14.31 0.76
CA VAL A 77 -4.48 -13.87 1.15
C VAL A 77 -5.46 -14.06 -0.01
N LEU A 78 -5.01 -13.96 -1.27
CA LEU A 78 -5.86 -14.22 -2.44
C LEU A 78 -6.43 -15.64 -2.41
N CYS A 79 -7.73 -15.76 -2.72
CA CYS A 79 -8.47 -17.02 -2.61
C CYS A 79 -9.49 -17.20 -3.74
N PRO A 80 -9.06 -17.32 -5.01
CA PRO A 80 -9.97 -17.41 -6.15
C PRO A 80 -10.90 -18.63 -6.06
N GLU A 81 -10.38 -19.77 -5.61
CA GLU A 81 -11.12 -21.04 -5.58
C GLU A 81 -11.81 -21.33 -4.23
N PRO A 82 -12.94 -22.06 -4.20
CA PRO A 82 -13.70 -22.34 -2.98
C PRO A 82 -12.89 -23.00 -1.85
N GLU A 83 -11.91 -23.83 -2.16
CA GLU A 83 -11.03 -24.44 -1.16
C GLU A 83 -10.09 -23.41 -0.52
N ALA A 84 -9.48 -22.53 -1.33
CA ALA A 84 -8.65 -21.43 -0.84
C ALA A 84 -9.47 -20.47 0.03
N GLN A 85 -10.74 -20.21 -0.31
CA GLN A 85 -11.66 -19.39 0.48
C GLN A 85 -11.90 -19.98 1.87
N ARG A 86 -12.15 -21.30 1.96
CA ARG A 86 -12.30 -22.01 3.25
C ARG A 86 -11.02 -21.97 4.06
N LEU A 87 -9.86 -22.18 3.42
CA LEU A 87 -8.57 -22.15 4.09
C LEU A 87 -8.25 -20.75 4.63
N LEU A 88 -8.52 -19.70 3.86
CA LEU A 88 -8.35 -18.31 4.30
C LEU A 88 -9.26 -18.02 5.50
N ALA A 89 -10.55 -18.34 5.40
CA ALA A 89 -11.51 -18.14 6.48
C ALA A 89 -11.07 -18.85 7.77
N HIS A 90 -10.60 -20.10 7.66
CA HIS A 90 -10.08 -20.86 8.78
C HIS A 90 -8.83 -20.22 9.39
N ARG A 91 -7.81 -19.91 8.56
CA ARG A 91 -6.55 -19.29 9.03
C ARG A 91 -6.79 -17.98 9.76
N VAL A 92 -7.62 -17.11 9.18
CA VAL A 92 -7.99 -15.82 9.76
C VAL A 92 -8.82 -16.00 11.03
N GLY A 93 -9.72 -17.00 11.06
CA GLY A 93 -10.49 -17.36 12.25
C GLY A 93 -9.60 -17.81 13.41
N VAL A 94 -8.60 -18.65 13.15
CA VAL A 94 -7.62 -19.09 14.16
C VAL A 94 -6.82 -17.89 14.70
N LEU A 95 -6.36 -17.00 13.81
CA LEU A 95 -5.63 -15.80 14.23
C LEU A 95 -6.51 -14.89 15.10
N LYS A 96 -7.74 -14.61 14.69
CA LYS A 96 -8.67 -13.78 15.48
C LYS A 96 -9.02 -14.40 16.82
N ALA A 97 -9.21 -15.71 16.87
CA ALA A 97 -9.42 -16.41 18.14
C ALA A 97 -8.21 -16.25 19.09
N ALA A 98 -6.98 -16.35 18.57
CA ALA A 98 -5.77 -16.11 19.34
C ALA A 98 -5.67 -14.64 19.80
N LEU A 99 -5.91 -13.68 18.91
CA LEU A 99 -5.91 -12.25 19.25
C LEU A 99 -6.95 -11.92 20.32
N ARG A 100 -8.16 -12.46 20.18
CA ARG A 100 -9.23 -12.29 21.16
C ARG A 100 -8.87 -12.90 22.51
N ARG A 101 -8.20 -14.05 22.52
CA ARG A 101 -7.73 -14.70 23.75
C ARG A 101 -6.65 -13.88 24.44
N LEU A 102 -5.73 -13.26 23.68
CA LEU A 102 -4.71 -12.35 24.21
C LEU A 102 -5.36 -11.09 24.81
N GLU A 103 -6.32 -10.50 24.08
CA GLU A 103 -7.11 -9.33 24.48
C GLU A 103 -7.99 -9.60 25.71
N ALA A 104 -8.41 -10.84 25.93
CA ALA A 104 -9.25 -11.23 27.05
C ALA A 104 -8.47 -11.48 28.35
N LEU A 105 -7.13 -11.50 28.31
CA LEU A 105 -6.32 -11.78 29.51
C LEU A 105 -6.60 -10.76 30.62
N ASP A 106 -6.78 -11.27 31.83
CA ASP A 106 -6.87 -10.60 33.13
C ASP A 106 -5.60 -9.88 33.58
N ARG A 107 -4.54 -9.96 32.77
CA ARG A 107 -3.26 -9.28 32.96
C ARG A 107 -3.02 -8.23 31.87
N PRO A 108 -2.32 -7.12 32.17
CA PRO A 108 -1.96 -6.13 31.15
C PRO A 108 -1.11 -6.76 30.03
N VAL A 109 -1.38 -6.35 28.79
CA VAL A 109 -0.64 -6.77 27.59
C VAL A 109 -0.22 -5.52 26.85
N VAL A 110 1.08 -5.32 26.69
CA VAL A 110 1.65 -4.13 26.04
C VAL A 110 2.32 -4.54 24.74
N ALA A 111 1.90 -3.95 23.62
CA ALA A 111 2.63 -4.01 22.37
C ALA A 111 3.79 -3.01 22.42
N ALA A 112 5.01 -3.52 22.50
CA ALA A 112 6.24 -2.77 22.31
C ALA A 112 6.59 -2.78 20.80
N VAL A 113 6.06 -1.81 20.06
CA VAL A 113 6.20 -1.68 18.61
C VAL A 113 7.62 -1.17 18.28
N SER A 114 8.54 -2.11 18.13
CA SER A 114 9.99 -1.87 18.00
C SER A 114 10.46 -1.38 16.61
N GLY A 115 9.54 -1.23 15.66
CA GLY A 115 9.76 -0.74 14.31
C GLY A 115 8.44 -0.76 13.52
N SER A 116 8.50 -0.71 12.18
CA SER A 116 7.26 -0.62 11.37
C SER A 116 6.28 -1.78 11.65
N ALA A 117 5.01 -1.42 11.80
CA ALA A 117 3.90 -2.33 12.06
C ALA A 117 2.80 -2.04 11.03
N LEU A 118 2.66 -2.91 10.04
CA LEU A 118 1.73 -2.70 8.92
C LEU A 118 0.76 -3.87 8.76
N GLY A 119 -0.47 -3.55 8.41
CA GLY A 119 -1.55 -4.50 8.13
C GLY A 119 -1.75 -5.51 9.25
N GLY A 120 -1.77 -6.81 8.91
CA GLY A 120 -1.85 -7.90 9.88
C GLY A 120 -0.81 -7.87 11.01
N GLY A 121 0.34 -7.23 10.80
CA GLY A 121 1.33 -7.02 11.86
C GLY A 121 0.91 -5.96 12.88
N PHE A 122 0.22 -4.91 12.44
CA PHE A 122 -0.39 -3.93 13.32
C PHE A 122 -1.66 -4.45 13.99
N GLU A 123 -2.42 -5.36 13.34
CA GLU A 123 -3.56 -6.05 13.96
C GLU A 123 -3.14 -6.83 15.22
N LEU A 124 -1.91 -7.36 15.28
CA LEU A 124 -1.35 -7.96 16.50
C LEU A 124 -1.23 -6.93 17.64
N ALA A 125 -0.78 -5.71 17.31
CA ALA A 125 -0.62 -4.64 18.29
C ALA A 125 -1.97 -4.05 18.73
N LEU A 126 -2.96 -4.00 17.81
CA LEU A 126 -4.33 -3.56 18.12
C LEU A 126 -5.01 -4.49 19.12
N ALA A 127 -4.68 -5.78 19.15
CA ALA A 127 -5.21 -6.73 20.14
C ALA A 127 -4.57 -6.60 21.55
N CYS A 128 -3.51 -5.80 21.68
CA CYS A 128 -2.91 -5.51 22.98
C CYS A 128 -3.66 -4.38 23.70
N HIS A 129 -3.59 -4.36 25.03
CA HIS A 129 -4.28 -3.36 25.84
C HIS A 129 -3.66 -1.96 25.71
N HIS A 130 -2.36 -1.89 25.45
CA HIS A 130 -1.58 -0.66 25.35
C HIS A 130 -0.50 -0.80 24.28
N ARG A 131 -0.20 0.25 23.55
CA ARG A 131 0.77 0.28 22.44
C ARG A 131 1.77 1.40 22.65
N ILE A 132 3.03 1.04 22.72
CA ILE A 132 4.16 1.97 22.77
C ILE A 132 4.93 1.77 21.48
N ALA A 133 5.18 2.84 20.72
CA ALA A 133 5.95 2.77 19.48
C ALA A 133 7.30 3.46 19.62
N VAL A 134 8.33 2.87 19.01
CA VAL A 134 9.61 3.56 18.90
C VAL A 134 9.50 4.74 17.93
N ASP A 135 9.96 5.92 18.35
CA ASP A 135 10.00 7.13 17.53
C ASP A 135 11.32 7.20 16.78
N ALA A 136 11.42 6.40 15.71
CA ALA A 136 12.61 6.32 14.88
C ALA A 136 12.32 6.67 13.41
N PRO A 137 13.30 7.25 12.69
CA PRO A 137 13.16 7.52 11.26
C PRO A 137 12.80 6.26 10.47
N GLY A 138 11.86 6.39 9.53
CA GLY A 138 11.43 5.29 8.66
C GLY A 138 10.45 4.29 9.29
N VAL A 139 10.10 4.45 10.57
CA VAL A 139 9.02 3.66 11.18
C VAL A 139 7.67 4.10 10.64
N GLU A 140 6.88 3.13 10.20
CA GLU A 140 5.52 3.34 9.68
C GLU A 140 4.54 2.41 10.40
N ILE A 141 3.36 2.95 10.74
CA ILE A 141 2.30 2.26 11.46
C ILE A 141 0.98 2.46 10.71
N GLY A 142 0.22 1.40 10.46
CA GLY A 142 -1.09 1.54 9.81
C GLY A 142 -1.64 0.26 9.17
N LEU A 143 -2.75 0.43 8.46
CA LEU A 143 -3.51 -0.64 7.79
C LEU A 143 -3.64 -0.33 6.29
N PRO A 144 -2.60 -0.59 5.47
CA PRO A 144 -2.56 -0.18 4.07
C PRO A 144 -3.31 -1.11 3.09
N GLU A 145 -4.11 -2.06 3.57
CA GLU A 145 -4.72 -3.13 2.78
C GLU A 145 -5.61 -2.62 1.63
N ALA A 146 -6.33 -1.51 1.83
CA ALA A 146 -7.18 -0.92 0.80
C ALA A 146 -6.41 -0.56 -0.48
N ALA A 147 -5.15 -0.14 -0.35
CA ALA A 147 -4.28 0.18 -1.49
C ALA A 147 -3.88 -1.06 -2.31
N MET A 148 -4.06 -2.27 -1.76
CA MET A 148 -3.85 -3.55 -2.44
C MET A 148 -5.17 -4.19 -2.88
N GLY A 149 -6.30 -3.49 -2.75
CA GLY A 149 -7.62 -4.03 -3.04
C GLY A 149 -8.05 -5.10 -2.03
N LEU A 150 -7.53 -5.06 -0.80
CA LEU A 150 -7.85 -5.95 0.31
C LEU A 150 -8.41 -5.14 1.50
N LEU A 151 -8.76 -5.82 2.58
CA LEU A 151 -9.13 -5.19 3.84
C LEU A 151 -8.40 -5.83 5.04
N PRO A 152 -8.23 -5.11 6.16
CA PRO A 152 -7.69 -5.68 7.40
C PRO A 152 -8.64 -6.77 7.92
N GLY A 153 -8.19 -8.03 7.95
CA GLY A 153 -9.07 -9.18 8.19
C GLY A 153 -8.86 -9.89 9.52
N ALA A 154 -7.82 -9.54 10.29
CA ALA A 154 -7.55 -10.10 11.61
C ALA A 154 -8.10 -9.21 12.75
N GLY A 155 -9.21 -8.51 12.48
CA GLY A 155 -9.92 -7.66 13.42
C GLY A 155 -9.51 -6.19 13.38
N GLY A 156 -8.71 -5.77 12.40
CA GLY A 156 -8.23 -4.40 12.24
C GLY A 156 -9.36 -3.42 11.96
N VAL A 157 -10.37 -3.80 11.17
CA VAL A 157 -11.57 -2.95 10.96
C VAL A 157 -12.31 -2.81 12.29
N VAL A 158 -12.58 -3.93 12.96
CA VAL A 158 -13.35 -3.94 14.21
C VAL A 158 -12.64 -3.18 15.33
N ARG A 159 -11.33 -3.39 15.51
CA ARG A 159 -10.54 -2.77 16.58
C ARG A 159 -10.33 -1.28 16.35
N THR A 160 -10.08 -0.84 15.11
CA THR A 160 -9.96 0.60 14.82
C THR A 160 -11.29 1.33 14.99
N VAL A 161 -12.43 0.72 14.59
CA VAL A 161 -13.76 1.29 14.86
C VAL A 161 -14.00 1.44 16.35
N ARG A 162 -13.67 0.44 17.17
CA ARG A 162 -13.82 0.50 18.63
C ARG A 162 -12.84 1.48 19.31
N LEU A 163 -11.67 1.68 18.71
CA LEU A 163 -10.63 2.57 19.24
C LEU A 163 -10.90 4.05 18.90
N LEU A 164 -11.30 4.33 17.66
CA LEU A 164 -11.36 5.69 17.10
C LEU A 164 -12.79 6.19 16.85
N GLY A 165 -13.75 5.27 16.75
CA GLY A 165 -15.07 5.54 16.19
C GLY A 165 -15.10 5.26 14.69
N ALA A 166 -16.28 4.94 14.14
CA ALA A 166 -16.41 4.50 12.75
C ALA A 166 -15.92 5.57 11.74
N ASP A 167 -16.26 6.83 11.96
CA ASP A 167 -15.90 7.91 11.04
C ASP A 167 -14.39 8.15 10.98
N ALA A 168 -13.73 8.22 12.14
CA ALA A 168 -12.27 8.39 12.21
C ALA A 168 -11.53 7.15 11.68
N ALA A 169 -11.98 5.94 12.04
CA ALA A 169 -11.41 4.71 11.50
C ALA A 169 -11.49 4.67 9.97
N LEU A 170 -12.64 5.03 9.39
CA LEU A 170 -12.80 5.03 7.93
C LEU A 170 -11.98 6.12 7.24
N ARG A 171 -12.06 7.37 7.73
CA ARG A 171 -11.50 8.54 7.04
C ARG A 171 -10.00 8.72 7.24
N GLU A 172 -9.47 8.30 8.39
CA GLU A 172 -8.05 8.48 8.70
C GLU A 172 -7.25 7.20 8.42
N VAL A 173 -7.83 6.01 8.61
CA VAL A 173 -7.06 4.75 8.63
C VAL A 173 -7.43 3.80 7.50
N LEU A 174 -8.68 3.34 7.45
CA LEU A 174 -9.06 2.14 6.69
C LEU A 174 -9.20 2.39 5.19
N VAL A 175 -9.88 3.46 4.78
CA VAL A 175 -10.11 3.73 3.35
C VAL A 175 -8.87 4.31 2.67
N PRO A 176 -8.18 5.33 3.23
CA PRO A 176 -6.95 5.81 2.63
C PRO A 176 -5.78 4.82 2.74
N GLY A 177 -5.86 3.85 3.65
CA GLY A 177 -4.77 2.94 3.95
C GLY A 177 -3.52 3.66 4.45
N THR A 178 -3.69 4.76 5.20
CA THR A 178 -2.60 5.67 5.57
C THR A 178 -1.52 4.96 6.38
N ARG A 179 -0.26 5.25 6.03
CA ARG A 179 0.93 4.86 6.79
C ARG A 179 1.40 6.03 7.61
N PHE A 180 1.29 5.92 8.93
CA PHE A 180 1.62 7.00 9.86
C PHE A 180 3.05 6.86 10.36
N ARG A 181 3.77 7.98 10.43
CA ARG A 181 4.96 8.07 11.31
C ARG A 181 4.52 7.97 12.78
N PRO A 182 5.39 7.57 13.71
CA PRO A 182 5.01 7.32 15.11
C PRO A 182 4.26 8.48 15.78
N ALA A 183 4.75 9.72 15.62
CA ALA A 183 4.09 10.91 16.14
C ALA A 183 2.67 11.13 15.58
N ALA A 184 2.45 10.86 14.29
CA ALA A 184 1.13 10.97 13.68
C ALA A 184 0.21 9.84 14.13
N ALA A 185 0.74 8.62 14.29
CA ALA A 185 -0.02 7.49 14.84
C ALA A 185 -0.49 7.77 16.27
N LEU A 186 0.33 8.43 17.09
CA LEU A 186 -0.03 8.89 18.44
C LEU A 186 -1.15 9.93 18.38
N ALA A 187 -1.02 10.94 17.51
CA ALA A 187 -2.01 12.00 17.37
C ALA A 187 -3.39 11.49 16.92
N VAL A 188 -3.43 10.50 16.04
CA VAL A 188 -4.68 9.84 15.61
C VAL A 188 -5.25 8.98 16.75
N GLY A 189 -4.40 8.36 17.57
CA GLY A 189 -4.77 7.46 18.66
C GLY A 189 -4.59 5.98 18.32
N LEU A 190 -3.78 5.66 17.31
CA LEU A 190 -3.41 4.29 16.94
C LEU A 190 -2.34 3.71 17.88
N VAL A 191 -1.50 4.56 18.48
CA VAL A 191 -0.57 4.20 19.56
C VAL A 191 -0.81 5.10 20.75
N ASP A 192 -0.46 4.63 21.94
CA ASP A 192 -0.76 5.32 23.20
C ASP A 192 0.45 6.13 23.70
N GLU A 193 1.67 5.70 23.37
CA GLU A 193 2.93 6.34 23.77
C GLU A 193 4.05 6.17 22.74
N LEU A 194 5.06 7.02 22.89
CA LEU A 194 6.30 6.95 22.12
C LEU A 194 7.51 6.70 23.03
N ALA A 195 8.40 5.84 22.57
CA ALA A 195 9.70 5.60 23.15
C ALA A 195 10.80 6.16 22.25
N PRO A 196 11.82 6.87 22.78
CA PRO A 196 12.90 7.43 21.97
C PRO A 196 13.76 6.34 21.31
N ASP A 197 13.86 5.17 21.92
CA ASP A 197 14.61 4.04 21.41
C ASP A 197 14.06 2.70 21.94
N ARG A 198 14.65 1.59 21.48
CA ARG A 198 14.24 0.23 21.86
C ARG A 198 14.51 -0.12 23.32
N GLY A 199 15.53 0.47 23.94
CA GLY A 199 15.83 0.25 25.36
C GLY A 199 14.74 0.87 26.24
N ALA A 200 14.39 2.13 25.96
CA ALA A 200 13.30 2.84 26.60
C ALA A 200 11.95 2.13 26.37
N LEU A 201 11.72 1.59 25.17
CA LEU A 201 10.49 0.89 24.81
C LEU A 201 10.13 -0.25 25.77
N ILE A 202 11.09 -1.14 26.07
CA ILE A 202 10.84 -2.28 26.97
C ILE A 202 10.68 -1.80 28.42
N ALA A 203 11.48 -0.81 28.85
CA ALA A 203 11.37 -0.25 30.19
C ALA A 203 9.99 0.41 30.42
N GLN A 204 9.50 1.18 29.46
CA GLN A 204 8.17 1.79 29.51
C GLN A 204 7.06 0.73 29.51
N ALA A 205 7.19 -0.32 28.70
CA ALA A 205 6.23 -1.42 28.69
C ALA A 205 6.13 -2.12 30.06
N ARG A 206 7.27 -2.37 30.72
CA ARG A 206 7.29 -2.90 32.10
C ARG A 206 6.63 -1.95 33.10
N ALA A 207 6.94 -0.67 33.02
CA ALA A 207 6.34 0.34 33.90
C ALA A 207 4.81 0.38 33.75
N ARG A 208 4.29 0.20 32.52
CA ARG A 208 2.84 0.11 32.25
C ARG A 208 2.21 -1.14 32.84
N ILE A 209 2.88 -2.28 32.75
CA ILE A 209 2.42 -3.52 33.39
C ILE A 209 2.39 -3.36 34.92
N ALA A 210 3.45 -2.81 35.51
CA ALA A 210 3.54 -2.57 36.96
C ALA A 210 2.46 -1.61 37.46
N ALA A 211 2.04 -0.63 36.65
CA ALA A 211 0.94 0.28 36.97
C ALA A 211 -0.45 -0.39 36.98
N GLY A 212 -0.58 -1.63 36.50
CA GLY A 212 -1.81 -2.44 36.59
C GLY A 212 -3.01 -1.94 35.78
N ARG A 213 -2.84 -0.90 34.96
CA ARG A 213 -3.94 -0.34 34.16
C ARG A 213 -4.17 -1.18 32.92
N ARG A 214 -5.36 -1.77 32.80
CA ARG A 214 -5.83 -2.33 31.52
C ARG A 214 -6.32 -1.14 30.68
N GLY A 215 -5.79 -1.01 29.46
CA GLY A 215 -6.29 -0.03 28.49
C GLY A 215 -7.72 -0.35 28.03
N LEU A 216 -8.18 0.32 26.98
CA LEU A 216 -9.52 0.14 26.42
C LEU A 216 -9.79 -1.33 26.09
N ARG A 217 -10.85 -1.89 26.70
CA ARG A 217 -11.32 -3.25 26.39
C ARG A 217 -12.10 -3.23 25.09
N ALA A 218 -12.10 -4.34 24.35
CA ALA A 218 -12.97 -4.50 23.19
C ALA A 218 -14.47 -4.39 23.50
N GLY A 219 -14.92 -4.44 24.76
CA GLY A 219 -16.31 -4.14 25.15
C GLY A 219 -16.59 -2.66 25.42
N ALA A 220 -15.60 -1.76 25.27
CA ALA A 220 -15.80 -0.34 25.47
C ALA A 220 -16.81 0.22 24.45
N PRO A 221 -17.65 1.19 24.85
CA PRO A 221 -18.52 1.89 23.92
C PRO A 221 -17.68 2.51 22.79
N VAL A 222 -18.17 2.39 21.56
CA VAL A 222 -17.54 3.01 20.40
C VAL A 222 -17.53 4.53 20.61
N PRO A 223 -16.36 5.19 20.58
CA PRO A 223 -16.29 6.63 20.81
C PRO A 223 -16.95 7.38 19.66
N LYS A 224 -17.69 8.45 20.00
CA LYS A 224 -18.26 9.38 19.01
C LYS A 224 -17.22 10.45 18.70
N ARG A 225 -16.31 10.16 17.77
CA ARG A 225 -15.34 11.14 17.26
C ARG A 225 -15.82 11.65 15.91
N ALA A 226 -16.26 12.91 15.89
CA ALA A 226 -16.53 13.61 14.63
C ALA A 226 -15.20 13.99 13.98
N VAL A 227 -15.07 13.73 12.67
CA VAL A 227 -13.93 14.17 11.86
C VAL A 227 -14.44 15.18 10.84
N PRO A 228 -13.70 16.27 10.55
CA PRO A 228 -14.08 17.20 9.49
C PRO A 228 -14.42 16.47 8.18
N HIS A 229 -15.44 16.96 7.47
CA HIS A 229 -15.81 16.37 6.19
C HIS A 229 -14.70 16.61 5.16
N VAL A 230 -13.98 15.55 4.81
CA VAL A 230 -13.10 15.51 3.65
C VAL A 230 -13.82 14.73 2.55
N ASP A 231 -13.83 15.28 1.34
CA ASP A 231 -14.43 14.68 0.16
C ASP A 231 -13.47 13.62 -0.40
N TRP A 232 -13.53 12.41 0.16
CA TRP A 232 -12.77 11.27 -0.32
C TRP A 232 -13.63 10.48 -1.30
N ASP A 233 -12.99 9.95 -2.34
CA ASP A 233 -13.64 8.95 -3.18
C ASP A 233 -13.75 7.60 -2.45
N MET A 234 -14.77 7.49 -1.60
CA MET A 234 -15.16 6.26 -0.91
C MET A 234 -15.73 5.19 -1.87
N ARG A 235 -15.69 5.42 -3.19
CA ARG A 235 -16.50 4.67 -4.18
C ARG A 235 -15.71 3.58 -4.88
N THR A 236 -14.46 3.31 -4.46
CA THR A 236 -13.83 2.06 -4.86
C THR A 236 -14.62 0.89 -4.26
N PRO A 237 -14.78 -0.24 -4.99
CA PRO A 237 -15.51 -1.39 -4.47
C PRO A 237 -15.02 -1.87 -3.10
N ILE A 238 -13.71 -1.76 -2.84
CA ILE A 238 -13.11 -2.13 -1.55
C ILE A 238 -13.46 -1.13 -0.45
N ALA A 239 -13.46 0.17 -0.73
CA ALA A 239 -13.87 1.19 0.24
C ALA A 239 -15.33 1.01 0.66
N THR A 240 -16.22 0.62 -0.26
CA THR A 240 -17.62 0.29 0.07
C THR A 240 -17.70 -0.90 1.05
N VAL A 241 -17.00 -2.00 0.76
CA VAL A 241 -17.00 -3.19 1.65
C VAL A 241 -16.46 -2.84 3.04
N ILE A 242 -15.34 -2.10 3.10
CA ILE A 242 -14.76 -1.62 4.36
C ILE A 242 -15.75 -0.73 5.12
N THR A 243 -16.43 0.18 4.43
CA THR A 243 -17.40 1.12 5.00
C THR A 243 -18.60 0.40 5.61
N ASP A 244 -19.16 -0.56 4.88
CA ASP A 244 -20.31 -1.34 5.33
C ASP A 244 -19.96 -2.13 6.60
N ILE A 245 -18.81 -2.81 6.59
CA ILE A 245 -18.33 -3.59 7.74
C ILE A 245 -18.05 -2.66 8.92
N ALA A 246 -17.34 -1.54 8.72
CA ALA A 246 -16.99 -0.62 9.79
C ALA A 246 -18.22 0.00 10.46
N ARG A 247 -19.20 0.46 9.67
CA ARG A 247 -20.45 1.04 10.18
C ARG A 247 -21.31 0.01 10.90
N ALA A 248 -21.44 -1.19 10.34
CA ALA A 248 -22.17 -2.28 10.99
C ALA A 248 -21.50 -2.71 12.30
N SER A 249 -20.16 -2.81 12.30
CA SER A 249 -19.34 -3.19 13.46
C SER A 249 -19.49 -2.23 14.63
N ALA A 250 -19.81 -0.96 14.38
CA ALA A 250 -20.02 0.03 15.42
C ALA A 250 -21.22 -0.27 16.33
N GLN A 251 -22.16 -1.09 15.86
CA GLN A 251 -23.41 -1.42 16.58
C GLN A 251 -23.49 -2.91 16.99
N ALA A 252 -22.57 -3.74 16.52
CA ALA A 252 -22.55 -5.18 16.80
C ALA A 252 -21.63 -5.54 17.98
N ASP A 253 -21.83 -6.73 18.54
CA ASP A 253 -20.83 -7.31 19.44
C ASP A 253 -19.54 -7.68 18.65
N PRO A 254 -18.38 -7.79 19.33
CA PRO A 254 -17.11 -8.02 18.64
C PRO A 254 -17.08 -9.29 17.80
N ALA A 255 -17.70 -10.38 18.25
CA ALA A 255 -17.59 -11.68 17.58
C ALA A 255 -18.37 -11.67 16.26
N THR A 256 -19.60 -11.12 16.27
CA THR A 256 -20.38 -10.94 15.05
C THR A 256 -19.71 -9.97 14.07
N ALA A 257 -19.15 -8.86 14.57
CA ALA A 257 -18.41 -7.91 13.74
C ALA A 257 -17.18 -8.55 13.06
N GLU A 258 -16.40 -9.34 13.82
CA GLU A 258 -15.24 -10.06 13.29
C GLU A 258 -15.67 -11.14 12.27
N GLU A 259 -16.84 -11.77 12.42
CA GLU A 259 -17.36 -12.70 11.42
C GLU A 259 -17.68 -12.00 10.09
N TRP A 260 -18.33 -10.84 10.13
CA TRP A 260 -18.60 -10.03 8.94
C TRP A 260 -17.31 -9.59 8.24
N GLU A 261 -16.31 -9.20 9.03
CA GLU A 261 -14.98 -8.86 8.52
C GLU A 261 -14.32 -10.04 7.79
N THR A 262 -14.38 -11.27 8.35
CA THR A 262 -13.88 -12.48 7.66
C THR A 262 -14.61 -12.71 6.33
N ARG A 263 -15.95 -12.63 6.33
CA ARG A 263 -16.74 -12.81 5.12
C ARG A 263 -16.41 -11.75 4.06
N GLY A 264 -16.21 -10.50 4.49
CA GLY A 264 -15.77 -9.39 3.66
C GLY A 264 -14.40 -9.64 3.04
N LEU A 265 -13.42 -10.06 3.84
CA LEU A 265 -12.08 -10.39 3.35
C LEU A 265 -12.14 -11.49 2.29
N VAL A 266 -12.82 -12.60 2.56
CA VAL A 266 -12.95 -13.72 1.62
C VAL A 266 -13.60 -13.27 0.32
N ARG A 267 -14.68 -12.48 0.39
CA ARG A 267 -15.37 -11.93 -0.79
C ARG A 267 -14.46 -11.08 -1.67
N VAL A 268 -13.63 -10.25 -1.05
CA VAL A 268 -12.73 -9.35 -1.78
C VAL A 268 -11.56 -10.14 -2.35
N ALA A 269 -10.93 -10.99 -1.54
CA ALA A 269 -9.75 -11.76 -1.90
C ALA A 269 -10.03 -12.87 -2.94
N SER A 270 -11.29 -13.26 -3.14
CA SER A 270 -11.69 -14.15 -4.23
C SER A 270 -11.83 -13.46 -5.58
N GLY A 271 -11.86 -12.12 -5.62
CA GLY A 271 -12.08 -11.36 -6.84
C GLY A 271 -10.81 -11.10 -7.65
N GLU A 272 -10.92 -11.13 -8.98
CA GLU A 272 -9.81 -10.82 -9.90
C GLU A 272 -9.25 -9.40 -9.68
N ARG A 273 -10.09 -8.45 -9.26
CA ARG A 273 -9.70 -7.07 -8.93
C ARG A 273 -8.66 -7.03 -7.81
N ALA A 274 -8.85 -7.81 -6.73
CA ALA A 274 -7.89 -7.89 -5.65
C ALA A 274 -6.57 -8.50 -6.14
N ALA A 275 -6.65 -9.57 -6.94
CA ALA A 275 -5.46 -10.16 -7.54
C ALA A 275 -4.70 -9.18 -8.45
N ALA A 276 -5.41 -8.31 -9.18
CA ALA A 276 -4.78 -7.34 -10.07
C ALA A 276 -4.13 -6.17 -9.29
N MET A 277 -4.78 -5.70 -8.24
CA MET A 277 -4.22 -4.68 -7.34
C MET A 277 -3.01 -5.19 -6.56
N VAL A 278 -3.03 -6.46 -6.13
CA VAL A 278 -1.87 -7.10 -5.51
C VAL A 278 -0.70 -7.16 -6.49
N ASP A 279 -0.92 -7.58 -7.74
CA ASP A 279 0.13 -7.56 -8.77
C ASP A 279 0.68 -6.15 -9.00
N PHE A 280 -0.18 -5.15 -9.18
CA PHE A 280 0.24 -3.77 -9.35
C PHE A 280 1.04 -3.24 -8.15
N TRP A 281 0.65 -3.62 -6.93
CA TRP A 281 1.42 -3.30 -5.74
C TRP A 281 2.83 -3.91 -5.79
N TYR A 282 2.98 -5.15 -6.26
CA TYR A 282 4.30 -5.77 -6.48
C TYR A 282 5.09 -5.08 -7.58
N ASP A 283 4.46 -4.69 -8.68
CA ASP A 283 5.12 -3.97 -9.77
C ASP A 283 5.72 -2.65 -9.23
N ARG A 284 4.97 -1.93 -8.38
CA ARG A 284 5.49 -0.75 -7.65
C ARG A 284 6.66 -1.10 -6.73
N GLN A 285 6.60 -2.19 -5.97
CA GLN A 285 7.71 -2.60 -5.11
C GLN A 285 8.95 -2.96 -5.92
N TYR A 286 8.76 -3.63 -7.06
CA TYR A 286 9.84 -4.01 -7.96
C TYR A 286 10.54 -2.78 -8.54
N VAL A 287 9.77 -1.80 -9.05
CA VAL A 287 10.33 -0.54 -9.55
C VAL A 287 10.98 0.29 -8.44
N ALA A 288 10.35 0.38 -7.25
CA ALA A 288 10.92 1.07 -6.09
C ALA A 288 12.23 0.43 -5.58
N ALA A 289 12.42 -0.87 -5.82
CA ALA A 289 13.66 -1.58 -5.55
C ALA A 289 14.71 -1.43 -6.68
N GLY A 290 14.39 -0.65 -7.73
CA GLY A 290 15.24 -0.44 -8.89
C GLY A 290 15.20 -1.56 -9.92
N GLY A 291 14.18 -2.41 -9.91
CA GLY A 291 14.05 -3.56 -10.80
C GLY A 291 13.95 -3.22 -12.29
N THR A 292 13.57 -1.99 -12.64
CA THR A 292 13.49 -1.51 -14.03
C THR A 292 14.65 -0.59 -14.43
N ARG A 293 15.70 -0.54 -13.60
CA ARG A 293 16.94 0.19 -13.91
C ARG A 293 17.46 -0.27 -15.29
N PRO A 294 17.82 0.67 -16.20
CA PRO A 294 18.41 0.30 -17.47
C PRO A 294 19.73 -0.46 -17.31
N ASP A 295 19.92 -1.51 -18.09
CA ASP A 295 21.16 -2.27 -18.18
C ASP A 295 22.35 -1.34 -18.46
N GLY A 296 23.50 -1.59 -17.82
CA GLY A 296 24.72 -0.79 -18.00
C GLY A 296 24.79 0.49 -17.17
N SER A 297 23.66 1.00 -16.66
CA SER A 297 23.68 2.15 -15.75
C SER A 297 24.20 1.74 -14.36
N LYS A 298 25.26 2.40 -13.89
CA LYS A 298 25.80 2.16 -12.54
C LYS A 298 25.02 2.96 -11.50
N PRO A 299 24.83 2.45 -10.28
CA PRO A 299 24.30 3.23 -9.17
C PRO A 299 25.18 4.47 -8.92
N GLY A 300 24.56 5.65 -8.89
CA GLY A 300 25.22 6.92 -8.67
C GLY A 300 24.44 7.76 -7.65
N MET A 301 25.11 8.28 -6.63
CA MET A 301 24.42 9.04 -5.58
C MET A 301 24.55 10.54 -5.82
N ALA A 302 23.44 11.19 -6.16
CA ALA A 302 23.38 12.64 -6.26
C ALA A 302 23.70 13.29 -4.89
N HIS A 303 24.68 14.18 -4.88
CA HIS A 303 24.98 15.06 -3.76
C HIS A 303 24.14 16.34 -3.83
N SER A 304 24.00 16.88 -5.04
CA SER A 304 23.14 18.02 -5.33
C SER A 304 22.40 17.87 -6.66
N VAL A 305 21.40 18.73 -6.86
CA VAL A 305 20.64 18.84 -8.11
C VAL A 305 20.47 20.30 -8.52
N SER A 306 20.45 20.53 -9.83
CA SER A 306 19.90 21.74 -10.43
C SER A 306 18.69 21.39 -11.29
N VAL A 307 17.69 22.26 -11.29
CA VAL A 307 16.43 22.03 -11.99
C VAL A 307 16.00 23.27 -12.75
N THR A 308 15.53 23.05 -13.99
CA THR A 308 14.91 24.06 -14.85
C THR A 308 13.54 23.58 -15.29
N GLY A 309 12.55 24.46 -15.36
CA GLY A 309 11.23 24.11 -15.90
C GLY A 309 10.12 25.05 -15.45
N PRO A 310 8.84 24.67 -15.65
CA PRO A 310 7.71 25.47 -15.18
C PRO A 310 7.71 25.57 -13.64
N PRO A 311 7.27 26.70 -13.05
CA PRO A 311 7.35 26.90 -11.60
C PRO A 311 6.76 25.77 -10.74
N PRO A 312 5.58 25.18 -11.06
CA PRO A 312 5.02 24.07 -10.27
C PRO A 312 5.89 22.80 -10.33
N ALA A 313 6.46 22.52 -11.50
CA ALA A 313 7.30 21.34 -11.70
C ALA A 313 8.65 21.47 -10.97
N VAL A 314 9.23 22.67 -10.99
CA VAL A 314 10.44 22.99 -10.22
C VAL A 314 10.18 22.83 -8.72
N ALA A 315 9.04 23.31 -8.22
CA ALA A 315 8.66 23.16 -6.81
C ALA A 315 8.53 21.68 -6.40
N GLU A 316 7.96 20.84 -7.26
CA GLU A 316 7.83 19.40 -7.01
C GLU A 316 9.21 18.71 -6.90
N VAL A 317 10.13 19.00 -7.83
CA VAL A 317 11.51 18.47 -7.77
C VAL A 317 12.27 18.95 -6.54
N VAL A 318 12.02 20.18 -6.07
CA VAL A 318 12.58 20.67 -4.79
C VAL A 318 12.06 19.84 -3.63
N GLY A 319 10.75 19.54 -3.60
CA GLY A 319 10.18 18.63 -2.60
C GLY A 319 10.80 17.24 -2.66
N TRP A 320 11.11 16.73 -3.85
CA TRP A 320 11.82 15.46 -4.02
C TRP A 320 13.24 15.50 -3.45
N ALA A 321 13.97 16.59 -3.71
CA ALA A 321 15.31 16.79 -3.17
C ALA A 321 15.31 16.84 -1.63
N GLU A 322 14.33 17.50 -1.02
CA GLU A 322 14.12 17.50 0.43
C GLU A 322 13.86 16.08 0.97
N ARG A 323 12.95 15.32 0.34
CA ARG A 323 12.68 13.92 0.72
C ARG A 323 13.93 13.03 0.60
N ALA A 324 14.75 13.28 -0.41
CA ALA A 324 15.99 12.54 -0.64
C ALA A 324 17.13 12.98 0.29
N GLY A 325 17.06 14.18 0.89
CA GLY A 325 18.19 14.80 1.58
C GLY A 325 19.33 15.15 0.60
N VAL A 326 18.97 15.76 -0.53
CA VAL A 326 19.87 16.19 -1.62
C VAL A 326 19.80 17.72 -1.74
N GLU A 327 20.95 18.37 -1.88
CA GLU A 327 21.00 19.83 -1.98
C GLU A 327 20.47 20.33 -3.33
N VAL A 328 19.75 21.47 -3.33
CA VAL A 328 19.33 22.13 -4.57
C VAL A 328 20.24 23.34 -4.83
N THR A 329 21.17 23.22 -5.79
CA THR A 329 22.20 24.24 -6.06
C THR A 329 21.74 25.34 -7.01
N ALA A 330 20.80 25.05 -7.92
CA ALA A 330 20.21 26.05 -8.80
C ALA A 330 18.76 25.73 -9.16
N ARG A 331 17.95 26.78 -9.30
CA ARG A 331 16.53 26.73 -9.68
C ARG A 331 16.30 27.78 -10.76
N SER A 332 15.91 27.33 -11.95
CA SER A 332 15.52 28.23 -13.05
C SER A 332 14.06 27.96 -13.40
N THR A 333 13.22 28.99 -13.39
CA THR A 333 11.79 28.84 -13.68
C THR A 333 11.42 29.60 -14.93
N ASP A 334 10.86 28.90 -15.91
CA ASP A 334 10.29 29.47 -17.12
C ASP A 334 9.01 28.70 -17.47
N PRO A 335 7.83 29.36 -17.55
CA PRO A 335 6.57 28.70 -17.93
C PRO A 335 6.60 27.97 -19.27
N GLY A 336 7.47 28.38 -20.20
CA GLY A 336 7.62 27.75 -21.52
C GLY A 336 8.72 26.68 -21.58
N ALA A 337 9.53 26.53 -20.54
CA ALA A 337 10.62 25.56 -20.53
C ALA A 337 10.10 24.14 -20.22
N GLU A 338 10.79 23.15 -20.77
CA GLU A 338 10.60 21.76 -20.37
C GLU A 338 11.26 21.49 -19.02
N LEU A 339 10.70 20.56 -18.23
CA LEU A 339 11.31 20.16 -16.98
C LEU A 339 12.60 19.36 -17.26
N ALA A 340 13.72 19.87 -16.76
CA ALA A 340 15.04 19.28 -16.90
C ALA A 340 15.77 19.25 -15.56
N LEU A 341 16.40 18.12 -15.26
CA LEU A 341 17.20 17.86 -14.07
C LEU A 341 18.66 17.67 -14.45
N THR A 342 19.57 18.25 -13.68
CA THR A 342 20.98 17.84 -13.67
C THR A 342 21.32 17.40 -12.25
N THR A 343 21.88 16.21 -12.12
CA THR A 343 22.41 15.71 -10.84
C THR A 343 23.91 15.95 -10.78
N THR A 344 24.45 16.20 -9.60
CA THR A 344 25.89 16.32 -9.40
C THR A 344 26.30 15.39 -8.26
N ASP A 345 27.31 14.55 -8.50
CA ASP A 345 27.85 13.64 -7.50
C ASP A 345 28.75 14.38 -6.47
N ARG A 346 29.37 13.63 -5.55
CA ARG A 346 30.29 14.21 -4.55
C ARG A 346 31.64 14.64 -5.12
N GLU A 347 32.02 14.10 -6.28
CA GLU A 347 33.28 14.40 -6.97
C GLU A 347 33.15 15.66 -7.84
N GLY A 348 31.92 16.15 -8.04
CA GLY A 348 31.59 17.33 -8.83
C GLY A 348 31.20 17.00 -10.28
N SER A 349 31.07 15.73 -10.63
CA SER A 349 30.64 15.30 -11.97
C SER A 349 29.16 15.61 -12.15
N ALA A 350 28.83 16.37 -13.19
CA ALA A 350 27.45 16.71 -13.54
C ALA A 350 26.89 15.72 -14.56
N HIS A 351 25.71 15.19 -14.27
CA HIS A 351 24.97 14.31 -15.17
C HIS A 351 23.63 14.95 -15.53
N GLY A 352 23.55 15.49 -16.75
CA GLY A 352 22.38 16.19 -17.26
C GLY A 352 22.75 17.31 -18.25
N PRO A 353 21.76 18.12 -18.69
CA PRO A 353 20.35 18.05 -18.31
C PRO A 353 19.64 16.83 -18.90
N ILE A 354 18.78 16.18 -18.12
CA ILE A 354 17.86 15.13 -18.56
C ILE A 354 16.42 15.56 -18.33
N ARG A 355 15.55 15.28 -19.31
CA ARG A 355 14.15 15.67 -19.25
C ARG A 355 13.35 14.73 -18.36
N LEU A 356 12.44 15.31 -17.60
CA LEU A 356 11.50 14.58 -16.75
C LEU A 356 10.06 14.93 -17.12
N MET A 357 9.16 13.96 -16.96
CA MET A 357 7.72 14.20 -16.92
C MET A 357 7.20 13.76 -15.56
N ILE A 358 6.64 14.70 -14.79
CA ILE A 358 5.96 14.38 -13.53
C ILE A 358 4.61 13.73 -13.87
N LEU A 359 4.38 12.52 -13.38
CA LEU A 359 3.09 11.82 -13.52
C LEU A 359 2.22 12.10 -12.31
N THR A 360 2.79 11.85 -11.13
CA THR A 360 2.22 12.08 -9.80
C THR A 360 3.35 12.57 -8.87
N PRO A 361 3.06 13.01 -7.64
CA PRO A 361 4.11 13.31 -6.66
C PRO A 361 5.07 12.14 -6.35
N ASP A 362 4.65 10.91 -6.68
CA ASP A 362 5.35 9.66 -6.38
C ASP A 362 5.82 8.90 -7.64
N ALA A 363 5.63 9.45 -8.85
CA ALA A 363 6.11 8.80 -10.08
C ALA A 363 6.46 9.81 -11.19
N ALA A 364 7.53 9.50 -11.94
CA ALA A 364 8.01 10.36 -13.02
C ALA A 364 8.65 9.55 -14.14
N GLU A 365 8.48 10.04 -15.38
CA GLU A 365 9.22 9.52 -16.52
C GLU A 365 10.57 10.23 -16.66
N ILE A 366 11.60 9.45 -16.95
CA ILE A 366 12.92 9.91 -17.39
C ILE A 366 12.95 9.76 -18.92
N LEU A 367 12.94 10.88 -19.63
CA LEU A 367 12.88 10.90 -21.11
C LEU A 367 14.30 10.90 -21.68
N THR A 368 14.63 9.88 -22.46
CA THR A 368 15.99 9.70 -23.01
C THR A 368 16.06 10.05 -24.50
N GLY A 369 17.09 10.79 -24.91
CA GLY A 369 17.41 11.07 -26.31
C GLY A 369 18.51 10.16 -26.84
N ALA A 370 18.78 10.22 -28.15
CA ALA A 370 19.86 9.45 -28.77
C ALA A 370 21.26 9.79 -28.21
N SER A 371 21.41 10.97 -27.60
CA SER A 371 22.66 11.44 -26.98
C SER A 371 22.67 11.32 -25.44
N THR A 372 21.62 10.78 -24.81
CA THR A 372 21.58 10.64 -23.35
C THR A 372 22.44 9.46 -22.92
N GLY A 373 23.53 9.71 -22.20
CA GLY A 373 24.41 8.67 -21.67
C GLY A 373 23.80 7.90 -20.49
N ASP A 374 24.21 6.63 -20.34
CA ASP A 374 23.69 5.71 -19.32
C ASP A 374 23.93 6.21 -17.88
N GLU A 375 25.04 6.91 -17.64
CA GLU A 375 25.34 7.51 -16.33
C GLU A 375 24.32 8.60 -15.96
N THR A 376 23.89 9.41 -16.93
CA THR A 376 22.85 10.43 -16.72
C THR A 376 21.50 9.82 -16.41
N VAL A 377 21.13 8.74 -17.10
CA VAL A 377 19.90 8.01 -16.79
C VAL A 377 19.99 7.39 -15.40
N GLY A 378 21.10 6.73 -15.08
CA GLY A 378 21.34 6.09 -13.78
C GLY A 378 21.27 7.08 -12.62
N ALA A 379 21.91 8.24 -12.74
CA ALA A 379 21.93 9.25 -11.69
C ALA A 379 20.54 9.87 -11.44
N ALA A 380 19.77 10.16 -12.49
CA ALA A 380 18.39 10.62 -12.34
C ALA A 380 17.48 9.53 -11.74
N PHE A 381 17.65 8.28 -12.17
CA PHE A 381 16.92 7.12 -11.63
C PHE A 381 17.16 6.96 -10.13
N ASP A 382 18.42 7.02 -9.69
CA ASP A 382 18.81 6.94 -8.27
C ASP A 382 18.28 8.11 -7.43
N PHE A 383 18.33 9.32 -7.99
CA PHE A 383 17.76 10.49 -7.33
C PHE A 383 16.26 10.29 -7.05
N LEU A 384 15.51 9.83 -8.05
CA LEU A 384 14.07 9.57 -7.92
C LEU A 384 13.80 8.47 -6.88
N LEU A 385 14.50 7.34 -6.93
CA LEU A 385 14.36 6.28 -5.93
C LEU A 385 14.63 6.78 -4.51
N ARG A 386 15.68 7.57 -4.32
CA ARG A 386 16.03 8.15 -3.02
C ARG A 386 14.97 9.16 -2.55
N ALA A 387 14.34 9.87 -3.47
CA ALA A 387 13.19 10.74 -3.22
C ALA A 387 11.86 9.98 -3.02
N ARG A 388 11.88 8.65 -3.12
CA ARG A 388 10.71 7.75 -3.10
C ARG A 388 9.73 8.02 -4.25
N VAL A 389 10.26 8.40 -5.40
CA VAL A 389 9.53 8.59 -6.66
C VAL A 389 9.86 7.41 -7.57
N LEU A 390 8.84 6.77 -8.16
CA LEU A 390 9.00 5.66 -9.09
C LEU A 390 9.56 6.18 -10.42
N PRO A 391 10.78 5.77 -10.83
CA PRO A 391 11.36 6.17 -12.09
C PRO A 391 10.90 5.26 -13.24
N ILE A 392 10.30 5.84 -14.27
CA ILE A 392 9.94 5.14 -15.50
C ILE A 392 10.84 5.66 -16.61
N VAL A 393 11.74 4.83 -17.14
CA VAL A 393 12.64 5.31 -18.20
C VAL A 393 11.99 5.08 -19.56
N VAL A 394 11.78 6.18 -20.29
CA VAL A 394 11.21 6.19 -21.63
C VAL A 394 12.32 6.39 -22.65
N ARG A 395 12.31 5.57 -23.72
CA ARG A 395 13.19 5.78 -24.88
C ARG A 395 12.54 6.80 -25.81
N GLY A 396 13.17 7.95 -25.99
CA GLY A 396 12.69 9.03 -26.86
C GLY A 396 12.30 10.30 -26.10
N PRO A 397 12.14 11.42 -26.83
CA PRO A 397 11.88 12.73 -26.23
C PRO A 397 10.43 12.93 -25.76
N ASP A 398 9.53 12.02 -26.11
CA ASP A 398 8.10 12.17 -25.88
C ASP A 398 7.60 11.24 -24.78
N SER A 399 6.84 11.82 -23.85
CA SER A 399 6.22 11.10 -22.73
C SER A 399 5.28 9.99 -23.20
N VAL A 400 5.38 8.82 -22.56
CA VAL A 400 4.43 7.71 -22.79
C VAL A 400 3.08 8.05 -22.18
N ALA A 401 3.03 8.59 -20.97
CA ALA A 401 1.79 9.05 -20.35
C ALA A 401 1.01 10.01 -21.26
N VAL A 402 1.68 10.95 -21.92
CA VAL A 402 1.04 11.85 -22.89
C VAL A 402 0.50 11.08 -24.10
N ARG A 403 1.26 10.13 -24.67
CA ARG A 403 0.80 9.27 -25.77
C ARG A 403 -0.46 8.48 -25.40
N LEU A 404 -0.52 7.92 -24.19
CA LEU A 404 -1.68 7.19 -23.68
C LEU A 404 -2.91 8.10 -23.53
N ARG A 405 -2.72 9.30 -22.97
CA ARG A 405 -3.80 10.30 -22.83
C ARG A 405 -4.33 10.76 -24.20
N LEU A 406 -3.44 10.95 -25.19
CA LEU A 406 -3.84 11.31 -26.55
C LEU A 406 -4.63 10.20 -27.23
N ALA A 407 -4.26 8.93 -27.04
CA ALA A 407 -5.03 7.79 -27.56
C ALA A 407 -6.43 7.73 -26.95
N LEU A 408 -6.55 7.94 -25.63
CA LEU A 408 -7.84 8.03 -24.96
C LEU A 408 -8.67 9.21 -25.47
N LEU A 409 -8.06 10.39 -25.63
CA LEU A 409 -8.74 11.59 -26.12
C LEU A 409 -9.26 11.41 -27.55
N ALA A 410 -8.48 10.77 -28.42
CA ALA A 410 -8.91 10.44 -29.78
C ALA A 410 -10.16 9.53 -29.77
N GLU A 411 -10.16 8.51 -28.91
CA GLU A 411 -11.31 7.60 -28.77
C GLU A 411 -12.55 8.32 -28.21
N LEU A 412 -12.37 9.18 -27.20
CA LEU A 412 -13.45 10.01 -26.65
C LEU A 412 -14.03 10.95 -27.72
N THR A 413 -13.17 11.55 -28.54
CA THR A 413 -13.59 12.44 -29.63
C THR A 413 -14.42 11.69 -30.66
N ALA A 414 -13.97 10.51 -31.09
CA ALA A 414 -14.70 9.66 -32.01
C ALA A 414 -16.08 9.23 -31.46
N MET A 415 -16.17 8.96 -30.15
CA MET A 415 -17.45 8.65 -29.50
C MET A 415 -18.41 9.85 -29.50
N VAL A 416 -17.91 11.07 -29.23
CA VAL A 416 -18.73 12.29 -29.32
C VAL A 416 -19.21 12.52 -30.74
N GLU A 417 -18.34 12.35 -31.74
CA GLU A 417 -18.71 12.46 -33.16
C GLU A 417 -19.76 11.42 -33.57
N SER A 418 -19.75 10.23 -32.95
CA SER A 418 -20.79 9.20 -33.13
C SER A 418 -22.10 9.46 -32.34
N GLY A 419 -22.17 10.55 -31.58
CA GLY A 419 -23.39 11.02 -30.92
C GLY A 419 -23.48 10.80 -29.41
N LEU A 420 -22.43 10.27 -28.75
CA LEU A 420 -22.43 10.14 -27.28
C LEU A 420 -22.23 11.50 -26.62
N SER A 421 -22.98 11.77 -25.56
CA SER A 421 -22.83 12.98 -24.76
C SER A 421 -21.64 12.88 -23.80
N LEU A 422 -21.06 14.03 -23.41
CA LEU A 422 -20.00 14.08 -22.39
C LEU A 422 -20.46 13.51 -21.03
N THR A 423 -21.75 13.59 -20.72
CA THR A 423 -22.33 13.01 -19.50
C THR A 423 -22.27 11.48 -19.54
N GLU A 424 -22.64 10.87 -20.66
CA GLU A 424 -22.54 9.42 -20.85
C GLU A 424 -21.09 8.95 -20.78
N LEU A 425 -20.17 9.68 -21.44
CA LEU A 425 -18.75 9.34 -21.40
C LEU A 425 -18.15 9.48 -20.00
N THR A 426 -18.54 10.50 -19.24
CA THR A 426 -18.09 10.67 -17.85
C THR A 426 -18.63 9.55 -16.96
N ALA A 427 -19.90 9.15 -17.15
CA ALA A 427 -20.49 8.04 -16.42
C ALA A 427 -19.81 6.71 -16.75
N ALA A 428 -19.52 6.45 -18.03
CA ALA A 428 -18.80 5.25 -18.47
C ALA A 428 -17.36 5.22 -17.95
N ALA A 429 -16.66 6.36 -17.96
CA ALA A 429 -15.31 6.47 -17.42
C ALA A 429 -15.29 6.23 -15.90
N ALA A 430 -16.27 6.75 -15.16
CA ALA A 430 -16.43 6.48 -13.73
C ALA A 430 -16.77 5.00 -13.46
N ALA A 431 -17.61 4.38 -14.30
CA ALA A 431 -17.93 2.95 -14.23
C ALA A 431 -16.70 2.07 -14.50
N ALA A 432 -15.86 2.48 -15.47
CA ALA A 432 -14.60 1.84 -15.79
C ALA A 432 -13.53 2.05 -14.70
N GLY A 433 -13.69 3.07 -13.85
CA GLY A 433 -12.76 3.39 -12.76
C GLY A 433 -11.58 4.27 -13.16
N PHE A 434 -11.72 5.11 -14.19
CA PHE A 434 -10.69 6.10 -14.53
C PHE A 434 -10.54 7.15 -13.43
N ALA A 435 -9.31 7.44 -13.02
CA ALA A 435 -9.03 8.31 -11.86
C ALA A 435 -9.46 9.77 -12.05
N TRP A 436 -9.61 10.22 -13.30
CA TRP A 436 -10.04 11.58 -13.63
C TRP A 436 -11.57 11.73 -13.70
N ALA A 437 -12.32 10.63 -13.73
CA ALA A 437 -13.77 10.66 -13.88
C ALA A 437 -14.46 10.89 -12.54
N ALA A 438 -15.31 11.91 -12.46
CA ALA A 438 -16.11 12.21 -11.28
C ALA A 438 -17.52 11.62 -11.38
N GLY A 439 -18.07 11.13 -10.27
CA GLY A 439 -19.47 10.72 -10.16
C GLY A 439 -19.67 9.33 -9.56
N THR A 440 -20.93 8.94 -9.37
CA THR A 440 -21.29 7.54 -9.06
C THR A 440 -21.92 6.96 -10.32
N PRO A 441 -21.38 5.88 -10.89
CA PRO A 441 -21.97 5.29 -12.08
C PRO A 441 -23.38 4.78 -11.75
N GLY A 442 -24.37 5.25 -12.50
CA GLY A 442 -25.72 4.71 -12.46
C GLY A 442 -25.79 3.31 -13.06
N PRO A 443 -26.88 2.56 -12.86
CA PRO A 443 -27.03 1.18 -13.35
C PRO A 443 -26.94 1.01 -14.88
N ALA A 444 -27.03 2.11 -15.66
CA ALA A 444 -26.90 2.13 -17.12
C ALA A 444 -25.63 2.86 -17.60
N ALA A 445 -24.63 3.06 -16.72
CA ALA A 445 -23.48 3.94 -17.00
C ALA A 445 -22.62 3.53 -18.21
N ASP A 446 -22.70 2.28 -18.67
CA ASP A 446 -21.99 1.80 -19.86
C ASP A 446 -22.90 1.04 -20.85
N ALA A 447 -24.16 1.47 -21.00
CA ALA A 447 -25.09 0.83 -21.94
C ALA A 447 -24.59 0.86 -23.41
N ASN A 448 -23.65 1.77 -23.72
CA ASN A 448 -23.13 2.00 -25.06
C ASN A 448 -21.76 1.34 -25.32
N GLY A 449 -21.19 0.60 -24.35
CA GLY A 449 -19.85 -0.02 -24.47
C GLY A 449 -18.69 0.97 -24.52
N ALA A 450 -18.90 2.21 -24.07
CA ALA A 450 -17.92 3.28 -24.08
C ALA A 450 -16.74 2.99 -23.12
N ALA A 451 -17.01 2.34 -21.98
CA ALA A 451 -15.96 1.96 -21.03
C ALA A 451 -14.97 0.97 -21.65
N GLU A 452 -15.46 -0.04 -22.37
CA GLU A 452 -14.61 -1.01 -23.08
C GLU A 452 -13.72 -0.29 -24.09
N ARG A 453 -14.29 0.59 -24.92
CA ARG A 453 -13.53 1.38 -25.91
C ARG A 453 -12.43 2.23 -25.27
N MET A 454 -12.72 2.93 -24.18
CA MET A 454 -11.72 3.73 -23.45
C MET A 454 -10.58 2.86 -22.90
N ILE A 455 -10.91 1.71 -22.30
CA ILE A 455 -9.93 0.76 -21.78
C ILE A 455 -9.04 0.27 -22.94
N PHE A 456 -9.65 -0.16 -24.03
CA PHE A 456 -8.96 -0.72 -25.20
C PHE A 456 -8.05 0.31 -25.88
N ALA A 457 -8.44 1.58 -25.94
CA ALA A 457 -7.60 2.65 -26.48
C ALA A 457 -6.29 2.81 -25.71
N VAL A 458 -6.37 2.88 -24.38
CA VAL A 458 -5.17 3.01 -23.51
C VAL A 458 -4.32 1.74 -23.56
N VAL A 459 -4.94 0.56 -23.50
CA VAL A 459 -4.21 -0.72 -23.54
C VAL A 459 -3.51 -0.92 -24.88
N THR A 460 -4.17 -0.62 -26.00
CA THR A 460 -3.58 -0.71 -27.33
C THR A 460 -2.40 0.23 -27.48
N ALA A 461 -2.52 1.47 -27.01
CA ALA A 461 -1.41 2.43 -27.04
C ALA A 461 -0.24 1.98 -26.14
N THR A 462 -0.53 1.37 -25.00
CA THR A 462 0.48 0.84 -24.07
C THR A 462 1.25 -0.33 -24.70
N LEU A 463 0.54 -1.29 -25.29
CA LEU A 463 1.16 -2.43 -25.97
C LEU A 463 2.03 -1.97 -27.14
N ARG A 464 1.60 -0.95 -27.91
CA ARG A 464 2.43 -0.35 -28.96
C ARG A 464 3.71 0.28 -28.40
N CYS A 465 3.66 0.90 -27.22
CA CYS A 465 4.86 1.46 -26.57
C CYS A 465 5.85 0.36 -26.15
N LEU A 466 5.36 -0.81 -25.74
CA LEU A 466 6.19 -1.99 -25.47
C LEU A 466 6.74 -2.59 -26.77
N ASP A 467 5.90 -2.82 -27.78
CA ASP A 467 6.28 -3.43 -29.06
C ASP A 467 7.36 -2.60 -29.79
N THR A 468 7.33 -1.28 -29.65
CA THR A 468 8.31 -0.35 -30.25
C THR A 468 9.55 -0.11 -29.38
N GLY A 469 9.57 -0.63 -28.16
CA GLY A 469 10.67 -0.44 -27.20
C GLY A 469 10.76 0.97 -26.61
N LEU A 470 9.69 1.76 -26.67
CA LEU A 470 9.58 3.03 -25.92
C LEU A 470 9.57 2.77 -24.42
N LEU A 471 8.82 1.74 -24.00
CA LEU A 471 8.87 1.14 -22.68
C LEU A 471 9.67 -0.17 -22.74
N ARG A 472 10.37 -0.50 -21.66
CA ARG A 472 11.24 -1.68 -21.60
C ARG A 472 10.67 -2.83 -20.79
N SER A 473 9.72 -2.54 -19.91
CA SER A 473 9.21 -3.51 -18.95
C SER A 473 7.68 -3.44 -18.85
N PRO A 474 7.01 -4.59 -18.66
CA PRO A 474 5.60 -4.65 -18.26
C PRO A 474 5.28 -3.80 -17.02
N GLU A 475 6.18 -3.77 -16.04
CA GLU A 475 5.99 -3.08 -14.76
C GLU A 475 5.92 -1.56 -14.97
N ASP A 476 6.84 -0.99 -15.77
CA ASP A 476 6.79 0.42 -16.15
C ASP A 476 5.51 0.75 -16.95
N ALA A 477 5.06 -0.18 -17.80
CA ALA A 477 3.85 -0.04 -18.61
C ALA A 477 2.57 0.01 -17.75
N ASP A 478 2.49 -0.85 -16.74
CA ASP A 478 1.39 -0.88 -15.80
C ASP A 478 1.39 0.40 -14.94
N ILE A 479 2.54 0.80 -14.39
CA ILE A 479 2.67 2.02 -13.58
C ILE A 479 2.34 3.28 -14.39
N VAL A 480 2.93 3.48 -15.57
CA VAL A 480 2.68 4.68 -16.39
C VAL A 480 1.22 4.76 -16.86
N SER A 481 0.57 3.62 -17.11
CA SER A 481 -0.85 3.62 -17.47
C SER A 481 -1.72 4.13 -16.31
N VAL A 482 -1.49 3.65 -15.09
CA VAL A 482 -2.29 4.02 -13.91
C VAL A 482 -1.96 5.44 -13.44
N GLU A 483 -0.68 5.73 -13.21
CA GLU A 483 -0.23 7.00 -12.62
C GLU A 483 -0.07 8.12 -13.65
N GLY A 484 0.22 7.77 -14.90
CA GLY A 484 0.31 8.72 -16.00
C GLY A 484 -1.04 8.93 -16.68
N ALA A 485 -1.69 7.88 -17.18
CA ALA A 485 -2.92 8.03 -17.96
C ALA A 485 -4.21 8.04 -17.11
N GLY A 486 -4.12 7.82 -15.80
CA GLY A 486 -5.29 7.68 -14.93
C GLY A 486 -6.08 6.40 -15.20
N PHE A 487 -5.41 5.37 -15.76
CA PHE A 487 -6.01 4.08 -16.09
C PHE A 487 -6.52 3.38 -14.82
N PRO A 488 -7.60 2.58 -14.89
CA PRO A 488 -8.21 2.02 -13.69
C PRO A 488 -7.27 1.08 -12.92
N ALA A 489 -6.78 1.52 -11.75
CA ALA A 489 -5.80 0.79 -10.95
C ALA A 489 -6.26 -0.63 -10.57
N HIS A 490 -7.57 -0.85 -10.44
CA HIS A 490 -8.14 -2.16 -10.10
C HIS A 490 -8.01 -3.22 -11.21
N THR A 491 -7.53 -2.83 -12.39
CA THR A 491 -7.16 -3.75 -13.49
C THR A 491 -5.71 -4.24 -13.40
N GLY A 492 -4.93 -3.65 -12.48
CA GLY A 492 -3.52 -3.94 -12.32
C GLY A 492 -2.59 -3.17 -13.27
N GLY A 493 -3.15 -2.33 -14.15
CA GLY A 493 -2.44 -1.65 -15.21
C GLY A 493 -2.79 -2.19 -16.60
N ALA A 494 -2.44 -1.42 -17.63
CA ALA A 494 -2.84 -1.70 -19.01
C ALA A 494 -2.23 -3.01 -19.57
N HIS A 495 -0.97 -3.30 -19.28
CA HIS A 495 -0.35 -4.55 -19.71
C HIS A 495 -0.92 -5.75 -18.93
N ARG A 496 -1.14 -5.61 -17.62
CA ARG A 496 -1.78 -6.64 -16.80
C ARG A 496 -3.18 -6.97 -17.29
N PHE A 497 -3.97 -5.94 -17.61
CA PHE A 497 -5.29 -6.10 -18.21
C PHE A 497 -5.23 -6.95 -19.48
N ALA A 498 -4.33 -6.61 -20.42
CA ALA A 498 -4.16 -7.38 -21.66
C ALA A 498 -3.73 -8.83 -21.41
N THR A 499 -2.86 -9.05 -20.42
CA THR A 499 -2.36 -10.39 -20.08
C THR A 499 -3.45 -11.28 -19.48
N ARG A 500 -4.35 -10.70 -18.68
CA ARG A 500 -5.47 -11.41 -18.05
C ARG A 500 -6.73 -11.45 -18.91
N TYR A 501 -6.74 -10.76 -20.04
CA TYR A 501 -7.86 -10.79 -20.98
C TYR A 501 -8.13 -12.22 -21.45
N PRO A 502 -9.38 -12.63 -21.72
CA PRO A 502 -9.67 -13.94 -22.29
C PRO A 502 -8.87 -14.21 -23.57
N GLY A 503 -8.06 -15.28 -23.58
CA GLY A 503 -7.12 -15.55 -24.68
C GLY A 503 -5.80 -14.77 -24.61
N GLY A 504 -5.51 -14.11 -23.48
CA GLY A 504 -4.32 -13.30 -23.24
C GLY A 504 -4.23 -12.09 -24.18
N ILE A 505 -3.00 -11.61 -24.40
CA ILE A 505 -2.72 -10.47 -25.28
C ILE A 505 -3.24 -10.72 -26.71
N ALA A 506 -3.19 -11.96 -27.19
CA ALA A 506 -3.72 -12.32 -28.50
C ALA A 506 -5.25 -12.16 -28.58
N GLY A 507 -5.96 -12.65 -27.56
CA GLY A 507 -7.41 -12.45 -27.44
C GLY A 507 -7.78 -10.97 -27.32
N PHE A 508 -7.02 -10.21 -26.54
CA PHE A 508 -7.19 -8.76 -26.44
C PHE A 508 -7.03 -8.09 -27.81
N ARG A 509 -5.94 -8.39 -28.55
CA ARG A 509 -5.69 -7.82 -29.87
C ARG A 509 -6.77 -8.18 -30.89
N SER A 510 -7.32 -9.40 -30.81
CA SER A 510 -8.46 -9.82 -31.64
C SER A 510 -9.69 -8.95 -31.38
N ARG A 511 -10.07 -8.79 -30.10
CA ARG A 511 -11.19 -7.93 -29.72
C ARG A 511 -10.95 -6.46 -30.09
N ALA A 512 -9.72 -5.98 -29.93
CA ALA A 512 -9.35 -4.62 -30.29
C ALA A 512 -9.57 -4.34 -31.78
N ALA A 513 -9.21 -5.31 -32.64
CA ALA A 513 -9.45 -5.19 -34.08
C ALA A 513 -10.94 -5.13 -34.42
N GLU A 514 -11.79 -5.92 -33.75
CA GLU A 514 -13.25 -5.88 -33.90
C GLU A 514 -13.88 -4.55 -33.50
N LEU A 515 -13.34 -3.86 -32.49
CA LEU A 515 -13.84 -2.56 -32.04
C LEU A 515 -13.46 -1.40 -32.98
N THR A 516 -12.43 -1.59 -33.81
CA THR A 516 -11.91 -0.57 -34.73
C THR A 516 -12.32 -0.76 -36.19
N GLY A 517 -12.86 -1.94 -36.54
CA GLY A 517 -13.40 -2.26 -37.87
C GLY A 517 -14.88 -1.93 -37.95
#